data_AF-A0A6I7M0E7-F1
#
_entry.id   AF-A0A6I7M0E7-F1
#
_cell.length_a   1.000
_cell.length_b   1.000
_cell.length_c   1.000
_cell.angle_alpha   90.00
_cell.angle_beta   90.00
_cell.angle_gamma   90.00
#
_symmetry.space_group_name_H-M   'P 1'
#
loop_
_entity.id
_entity.type
_entity.pdbx_description
1 polymer ?
#
loop_
_entity_poly.entity_id
_entity_poly.type
_entity_poly.pdbx_seq_one_letter_code
_entity_poly.pdbx_strand_id
1 'polypeptide(L)'
;MPDKNGTGKFVQKIFSGYPAAVLGLLFLILFPLAFINRAIYVDEAWIGQQVYSWMTRGLIITEMFRDHPPLSGEIMIYHKLLVWAGALVSSVFGWGLYQLRLVSALAGVGLLAVLYFYLKSATGKKIALAACLILVWTPGFWEPMRIFRPEMFLTLLGFAGYVLLDKGRQENRVIPVALAGILSGLSGLTHPLGLTFVFAGGVALLWHKQYRLTLIFVLFGLASFAPYFSGFVTDRAAFMHHLFQNRYLTPKVNITWWQPLADLLEEHKQLFRGPEVIGLSGLMILAMILTSRQKYRNNSFFWIYLAANLVFIGMLPLLKFRRYMLPLMPFFAIAVAKVIYDLPQGLSGFRRFMKRIILPGWIVLFVLYGGYALIDAALIRRDAPGQIAAIREIDNKIKPGATVMAPYEFLFDNIKRYDMLAWLGTQDATDKPLTVPYLEYRADSLGVEYFIAGPINLEDLGLTPEQFSAQLKMYHQIFSAPNEGYYLFEKMPK
;
A
#
# COMPACT_ATOMS: atom_id res chain seq x y z
N MET A 1 -28.14 38.54 -14.35
CA MET A 1 -28.64 37.96 -13.08
C MET A 1 -27.46 37.75 -12.14
N PRO A 2 -27.45 38.39 -10.95
CA PRO A 2 -26.36 38.22 -9.99
C PRO A 2 -26.25 36.75 -9.58
N ASP A 3 -25.03 36.21 -9.60
CA ASP A 3 -24.72 34.88 -9.07
C ASP A 3 -24.97 34.91 -7.55
N LYS A 4 -26.17 34.49 -7.12
CA LYS A 4 -26.47 34.23 -5.71
C LYS A 4 -25.49 33.14 -5.26
N ASN A 5 -24.37 33.56 -4.68
CA ASN A 5 -23.13 32.87 -4.31
C ASN A 5 -23.24 31.60 -3.42
N GLY A 6 -24.35 30.86 -3.42
CA GLY A 6 -24.65 29.80 -2.46
C GLY A 6 -23.78 28.55 -2.61
N THR A 7 -23.67 28.00 -3.83
CA THR A 7 -23.14 26.63 -3.99
C THR A 7 -21.63 26.52 -3.75
N GLY A 8 -20.83 27.48 -4.26
CA GLY A 8 -19.38 27.49 -4.00
C GLY A 8 -19.07 27.67 -2.51
N LYS A 9 -19.86 28.51 -1.82
CA LYS A 9 -19.75 28.69 -0.37
C LYS A 9 -20.15 27.43 0.40
N PHE A 10 -21.11 26.65 -0.09
CA PHE A 10 -21.51 25.39 0.55
C PHE A 10 -20.34 24.39 0.60
N VAL A 11 -19.70 24.11 -0.54
CA VAL A 11 -18.58 23.16 -0.59
C VAL A 11 -17.39 23.64 0.27
N GLN A 12 -17.06 24.93 0.19
CA GLN A 12 -16.00 25.50 1.02
C GLN A 12 -16.31 25.41 2.53
N LYS A 13 -17.58 25.53 2.93
CA LYS A 13 -18.00 25.36 4.33
C LYS A 13 -17.79 23.94 4.85
N ILE A 14 -17.93 22.89 4.04
CA ILE A 14 -17.65 21.51 4.46
C ILE A 14 -16.19 21.36 4.89
N PHE A 15 -15.27 22.00 4.14
CA PHE A 15 -13.83 21.93 4.39
C PHE A 15 -13.26 23.15 5.14
N SER A 16 -14.09 23.91 5.85
CA SER A 16 -13.63 25.02 6.69
C SER A 16 -14.43 25.16 7.99
N GLY A 17 -13.88 25.85 8.99
CA GLY A 17 -14.57 26.12 10.25
C GLY A 17 -14.93 24.86 11.04
N TYR A 18 -16.14 24.85 11.62
CA TYR A 18 -16.62 23.77 12.49
C TYR A 18 -16.76 22.41 11.77
N PRO A 19 -17.36 22.31 10.56
CA PRO A 19 -17.44 21.03 9.84
C PRO A 19 -16.08 20.38 9.61
N ALA A 20 -15.06 21.16 9.21
CA ALA A 20 -13.70 20.64 9.03
C ALA A 20 -13.10 20.10 10.32
N ALA A 21 -13.33 20.77 11.45
CA ALA A 21 -12.86 20.30 12.76
C ALA A 21 -13.57 19.00 13.17
N VAL A 22 -14.88 18.89 12.95
CA VAL A 22 -15.65 17.66 13.20
C VAL A 22 -15.12 16.50 12.35
N LEU A 23 -14.92 16.73 11.05
CA LEU A 23 -14.38 15.73 10.14
C LEU A 23 -12.97 15.27 10.55
N GLY A 24 -12.11 16.20 10.95
CA GLY A 24 -10.77 15.88 11.46
C GLY A 24 -10.81 15.09 12.77
N LEU A 25 -11.66 15.50 13.72
CA LEU A 25 -11.82 14.81 15.01
C LEU A 25 -12.38 13.39 14.83
N LEU A 26 -13.38 13.21 13.97
CA LEU A 26 -13.92 11.89 13.65
C LEU A 26 -12.84 10.97 13.10
N PHE A 27 -11.99 11.45 12.18
CA PHE A 27 -10.86 10.67 11.69
C PHE A 27 -9.88 10.31 12.82
N LEU A 28 -9.51 11.26 13.67
CA LEU A 28 -8.58 11.03 14.79
C LEU A 28 -9.10 10.01 15.82
N ILE A 29 -10.41 9.85 15.95
CA ILE A 29 -11.03 8.86 16.85
C ILE A 29 -11.19 7.50 16.15
N LEU A 30 -11.74 7.49 14.93
CA LEU A 30 -12.08 6.25 14.24
C LEU A 30 -10.85 5.54 13.66
N PHE A 31 -9.82 6.27 13.24
CA PHE A 31 -8.63 5.67 12.65
C PHE A 31 -7.87 4.76 13.63
N PRO A 32 -7.55 5.18 14.88
CA PRO A 32 -6.93 4.28 15.86
C PRO A 32 -7.74 3.02 16.13
N LEU A 33 -9.07 3.12 16.20
CA LEU A 33 -9.95 1.96 16.36
C LEU A 33 -9.88 1.02 15.15
N ALA A 34 -9.95 1.58 13.93
CA ALA A 34 -9.78 0.82 12.70
C ALA A 34 -8.39 0.18 12.60
N PHE A 35 -7.34 0.83 13.12
CA PHE A 35 -5.97 0.34 13.16
C PHE A 35 -5.83 -0.88 14.07
N ILE A 36 -6.43 -0.83 15.27
CA ILE A 36 -6.40 -1.93 16.24
C ILE A 36 -7.21 -3.14 15.77
N ASN A 37 -8.41 -2.90 15.20
CA ASN A 37 -9.36 -3.95 14.83
C ASN A 37 -9.05 -4.67 13.50
N ARG A 38 -7.94 -4.32 12.85
CA ARG A 38 -7.56 -4.88 11.55
C ARG A 38 -6.90 -6.25 11.70
N ALA A 39 -7.50 -7.29 11.10
CA ALA A 39 -6.89 -8.61 10.95
C ALA A 39 -5.51 -8.55 10.27
N ILE A 40 -4.68 -9.55 10.52
CA ILE A 40 -3.36 -9.66 9.90
C ILE A 40 -3.55 -9.89 8.40
N TYR A 41 -2.87 -9.09 7.59
CA TYR A 41 -2.86 -9.29 6.15
C TYR A 41 -1.71 -10.21 5.75
N VAL A 42 -1.95 -11.13 4.80
CA VAL A 42 -0.94 -12.08 4.31
C VAL A 42 0.39 -11.40 3.99
N ASP A 43 0.33 -10.23 3.35
CA ASP A 43 1.53 -9.53 2.94
C ASP A 43 2.37 -8.98 4.10
N GLU A 44 1.73 -8.69 5.24
CA GLU A 44 2.44 -8.26 6.44
C GLU A 44 3.28 -9.41 6.99
N ALA A 45 2.78 -10.64 6.90
CA ALA A 45 3.41 -11.79 7.51
C ALA A 45 4.74 -12.15 6.80
N TRP A 46 4.75 -12.32 5.48
CA TRP A 46 6.01 -12.67 4.78
C TRP A 46 7.01 -11.51 4.77
N ILE A 47 6.57 -10.25 4.62
CA ILE A 47 7.47 -9.10 4.76
C ILE A 47 7.96 -8.96 6.21
N GLY A 48 7.10 -9.23 7.19
CA GLY A 48 7.46 -9.28 8.60
C GLY A 48 8.53 -10.33 8.86
N GLN A 49 8.40 -11.54 8.31
CA GLN A 49 9.43 -12.57 8.47
C GLN A 49 10.77 -12.12 7.89
N GLN A 50 10.79 -11.40 6.76
CA GLN A 50 12.02 -10.81 6.23
C GLN A 50 12.65 -9.81 7.21
N VAL A 51 11.85 -8.99 7.89
CA VAL A 51 12.32 -8.08 8.95
C VAL A 51 12.92 -8.87 10.10
N TYR A 52 12.21 -9.89 10.60
CA TYR A 52 12.67 -10.71 11.70
C TYR A 52 13.98 -11.44 11.37
N SER A 53 14.06 -12.06 10.19
CA SER A 53 15.24 -12.76 9.69
C SER A 53 16.44 -11.82 9.54
N TRP A 54 16.21 -10.60 9.03
CA TRP A 54 17.26 -9.59 8.94
C TRP A 54 17.83 -9.26 10.32
N MET A 55 16.96 -8.99 11.28
CA MET A 55 17.35 -8.60 12.65
C MET A 55 18.09 -9.72 13.39
N THR A 56 17.71 -10.97 13.18
CA THR A 56 18.21 -12.10 13.97
C THR A 56 19.35 -12.86 13.31
N ARG A 57 19.37 -12.94 11.98
CA ARG A 57 20.33 -13.74 11.21
C ARG A 57 21.20 -12.90 10.27
N GLY A 58 20.86 -11.62 10.05
CA GLY A 58 21.53 -10.80 9.05
C GLY A 58 21.28 -11.25 7.60
N LEU A 59 20.22 -12.04 7.37
CA LEU A 59 19.85 -12.57 6.06
C LEU A 59 18.36 -12.33 5.81
N ILE A 60 18.01 -12.13 4.54
CA ILE A 60 16.61 -11.94 4.13
C ILE A 60 16.08 -13.27 3.64
N ILE A 61 15.40 -13.99 4.53
CA ILE A 61 14.78 -15.28 4.22
C ILE A 61 13.35 -15.29 4.72
N THR A 62 12.54 -16.18 4.15
CA THR A 62 11.17 -16.44 4.58
C THR A 62 10.89 -17.94 4.49
N GLU A 63 10.58 -18.53 5.63
CA GLU A 63 10.21 -19.95 5.71
C GLU A 63 8.84 -20.19 5.07
N MET A 64 8.04 -19.11 4.85
CA MET A 64 6.77 -19.20 4.14
C MET A 64 6.92 -19.67 2.68
N PHE A 65 8.10 -19.47 2.09
CA PHE A 65 8.42 -19.90 0.72
C PHE A 65 9.58 -20.90 0.68
N ARG A 66 9.82 -21.65 1.77
CA ARG A 66 10.93 -22.61 1.89
C ARG A 66 11.06 -23.55 0.68
N ASP A 67 9.93 -23.92 0.06
CA ASP A 67 9.87 -24.87 -1.05
C ASP A 67 9.53 -24.24 -2.41
N HIS A 68 9.55 -22.92 -2.50
CA HIS A 68 9.15 -22.23 -3.72
C HIS A 68 10.33 -21.51 -4.38
N PRO A 69 11.14 -22.18 -5.21
CA PRO A 69 12.14 -21.50 -6.02
C PRO A 69 11.50 -20.36 -6.83
N PRO A 70 12.12 -19.18 -6.89
CA PRO A 70 13.47 -18.88 -6.42
C PRO A 70 13.53 -18.41 -4.95
N LEU A 71 12.42 -18.40 -4.23
CA LEU A 71 12.29 -17.89 -2.85
C LEU A 71 12.68 -18.90 -1.76
N SER A 72 13.04 -20.13 -2.15
CA SER A 72 13.59 -21.18 -1.27
C SER A 72 15.04 -20.87 -0.89
N GLY A 73 15.25 -19.82 -0.09
CA GLY A 73 16.58 -19.38 0.33
C GLY A 73 16.65 -17.87 0.57
N GLU A 74 17.84 -17.30 0.37
CA GLU A 74 18.05 -15.87 0.50
C GLU A 74 17.33 -15.09 -0.59
N ILE A 75 16.45 -14.17 -0.19
CA ILE A 75 15.69 -13.30 -1.07
C ILE A 75 16.50 -12.05 -1.39
N MET A 76 16.98 -11.97 -2.61
CA MET A 76 17.79 -10.83 -3.06
C MET A 76 16.94 -9.63 -3.49
N ILE A 77 15.73 -9.89 -3.98
CA ILE A 77 14.76 -8.90 -4.48
C ILE A 77 13.59 -8.80 -3.51
N TYR A 78 13.56 -7.70 -2.75
CA TYR A 78 12.53 -7.42 -1.75
C TYR A 78 12.35 -5.91 -1.57
N HIS A 79 11.40 -5.50 -0.73
CA HIS A 79 11.14 -4.11 -0.38
C HIS A 79 12.21 -3.55 0.57
N LYS A 80 13.45 -3.34 0.08
CA LYS A 80 14.65 -3.10 0.91
C LYS A 80 14.45 -2.03 1.97
N LEU A 81 14.06 -0.82 1.58
CA LEU A 81 13.92 0.28 2.53
C LEU A 81 12.76 0.06 3.52
N LEU A 82 11.69 -0.62 3.11
CA LEU A 82 10.59 -1.00 4.01
C LEU A 82 11.07 -2.00 5.07
N VAL A 83 11.78 -3.05 4.66
CA VAL A 83 12.31 -4.08 5.56
C VAL A 83 13.31 -3.47 6.54
N TRP A 84 14.20 -2.59 6.07
CA TRP A 84 15.15 -1.88 6.94
C TRP A 84 14.45 -0.95 7.94
N ALA A 85 13.42 -0.22 7.50
CA ALA A 85 12.61 0.60 8.40
C ALA A 85 11.86 -0.25 9.43
N GLY A 86 11.29 -1.38 9.02
CA GLY A 86 10.67 -2.35 9.93
C GLY A 86 11.66 -2.87 10.96
N ALA A 87 12.87 -3.25 10.52
CA ALA A 87 13.92 -3.73 11.40
C ALA A 87 14.36 -2.66 12.42
N LEU A 88 14.50 -1.41 11.98
CA LEU A 88 14.83 -0.29 12.87
C LEU A 88 13.73 -0.11 13.93
N VAL A 89 12.46 -0.05 13.51
CA VAL A 89 11.34 0.13 14.44
C VAL A 89 11.22 -1.06 15.40
N SER A 90 11.37 -2.29 14.92
CA SER A 90 11.34 -3.48 15.76
C SER A 90 12.56 -3.61 16.69
N SER A 91 13.70 -3.02 16.33
CA SER A 91 14.87 -2.96 17.22
C SER A 91 14.67 -1.99 18.38
N VAL A 92 13.92 -0.90 18.17
CA VAL A 92 13.66 0.13 19.20
C VAL A 92 12.47 -0.22 20.08
N PHE A 93 11.36 -0.69 19.49
CA PHE A 93 10.09 -0.92 20.19
C PHE A 93 9.77 -2.40 20.44
N GLY A 94 10.68 -3.29 20.06
CA GLY A 94 10.47 -4.74 20.11
C GLY A 94 9.78 -5.28 18.86
N TRP A 95 9.84 -6.61 18.72
CA TRP A 95 9.18 -7.34 17.64
C TRP A 95 7.67 -7.43 17.88
N GLY A 96 6.87 -7.15 16.85
CA GLY A 96 5.42 -7.33 16.87
C GLY A 96 4.73 -6.68 15.67
N LEU A 97 3.50 -7.10 15.42
CA LEU A 97 2.69 -6.63 14.27
C LEU A 97 2.48 -5.11 14.30
N TYR A 98 2.07 -4.57 15.45
CA TYR A 98 1.74 -3.15 15.57
C TYR A 98 2.96 -2.25 15.42
N GLN A 99 4.14 -2.71 15.87
CA GLN A 99 5.42 -2.04 15.66
C GLN A 99 5.73 -1.94 14.17
N LEU A 100 5.51 -3.01 13.40
CA LEU A 100 5.69 -2.96 11.95
C LEU A 100 4.67 -2.02 11.29
N ARG A 101 3.39 -2.11 11.65
CA ARG A 101 2.33 -1.21 11.15
C ARG A 101 2.60 0.27 11.46
N LEU A 102 3.34 0.57 12.53
CA LEU A 102 3.75 1.92 12.88
C LEU A 102 4.55 2.59 11.76
N VAL A 103 5.34 1.84 10.97
CA VAL A 103 6.06 2.38 9.81
C VAL A 103 5.08 3.02 8.81
N SER A 104 4.04 2.30 8.42
CA SER A 104 3.02 2.79 7.49
C SER A 104 2.18 3.92 8.10
N ALA A 105 1.80 3.81 9.38
CA ALA A 105 1.02 4.82 10.05
C ALA A 105 1.79 6.15 10.16
N LEU A 106 3.05 6.11 10.58
CA LEU A 106 3.92 7.28 10.65
C LEU A 106 4.18 7.86 9.25
N ALA A 107 4.33 7.02 8.23
CA ALA A 107 4.45 7.49 6.86
C ALA A 107 3.19 8.25 6.39
N GLY A 108 1.99 7.76 6.72
CA GLY A 108 0.73 8.45 6.41
C GLY A 108 0.57 9.78 7.15
N VAL A 109 0.92 9.82 8.43
CA VAL A 109 0.94 11.08 9.22
C VAL A 109 1.96 12.06 8.65
N GLY A 110 3.17 11.59 8.32
CA GLY A 110 4.21 12.38 7.69
C GLY A 110 3.76 12.96 6.34
N LEU A 111 3.04 12.16 5.54
CA LEU A 111 2.52 12.59 4.24
C LEU A 111 1.48 13.71 4.39
N LEU A 112 0.57 13.61 5.37
CA LEU A 112 -0.37 14.68 5.70
C LEU A 112 0.36 15.95 6.15
N ALA A 113 1.42 15.82 6.94
CA ALA A 113 2.22 16.96 7.40
C ALA A 113 2.91 17.66 6.21
N VAL A 114 3.60 16.91 5.36
CA VAL A 114 4.28 17.44 4.16
C VAL A 114 3.28 18.13 3.24
N LEU A 115 2.13 17.49 2.98
CA LEU A 115 1.03 18.07 2.17
C LEU A 115 0.51 19.37 2.77
N TYR A 116 0.22 19.38 4.08
CA TYR A 116 -0.30 20.54 4.78
C TYR A 116 0.67 21.72 4.71
N PHE A 117 1.94 21.51 5.07
CA PHE A 117 2.92 22.59 5.13
C PHE A 117 3.24 23.14 3.74
N TYR A 118 3.39 22.27 2.73
CA TYR A 118 3.60 22.69 1.34
C TYR A 118 2.45 23.57 0.83
N LEU A 119 1.20 23.12 0.99
CA LEU A 119 0.05 23.90 0.52
C LEU A 119 -0.20 25.14 1.37
N LYS A 120 0.06 25.10 2.68
CA LYS A 120 -0.10 26.25 3.56
C LYS A 120 0.81 27.39 3.10
N SER A 121 2.07 27.11 2.76
CA SER A 121 2.99 28.11 2.23
C SER A 121 2.64 28.56 0.81
N ALA A 122 2.18 27.64 -0.06
CA ALA A 122 1.96 27.94 -1.47
C ALA A 122 0.59 28.58 -1.78
N THR A 123 -0.45 28.23 -0.99
CA THR A 123 -1.86 28.53 -1.32
C THR A 123 -2.70 28.98 -0.12
N GLY A 124 -2.17 28.85 1.10
CA GLY A 124 -2.84 29.23 2.35
C GLY A 124 -3.50 28.06 3.09
N LYS A 125 -3.82 28.32 4.38
CA LYS A 125 -4.28 27.30 5.34
C LYS A 125 -5.55 26.56 4.93
N LYS A 126 -6.50 27.25 4.29
CA LYS A 126 -7.82 26.66 3.94
C LYS A 126 -7.69 25.57 2.88
N ILE A 127 -6.91 25.82 1.83
CA ILE A 127 -6.67 24.86 0.75
C ILE A 127 -5.85 23.68 1.27
N ALA A 128 -4.83 23.95 2.11
CA ALA A 128 -4.04 22.91 2.76
C ALA A 128 -4.91 21.96 3.60
N LEU A 129 -5.77 22.51 4.45
CA LEU A 129 -6.68 21.72 5.28
C LEU A 129 -7.67 20.91 4.42
N ALA A 130 -8.23 21.51 3.38
CA ALA A 130 -9.14 20.82 2.48
C ALA A 130 -8.47 19.65 1.77
N ALA A 131 -7.24 19.81 1.29
CA ALA A 131 -6.49 18.72 0.66
C ALA A 131 -6.22 17.57 1.64
N CYS A 132 -5.80 17.87 2.89
CA CYS A 132 -5.64 16.85 3.91
C CYS A 132 -6.96 16.14 4.22
N LEU A 133 -8.06 16.87 4.37
CA LEU A 133 -9.39 16.28 4.62
C LEU A 133 -9.86 15.40 3.47
N ILE A 134 -9.72 15.85 2.22
CA ILE A 134 -10.03 15.01 1.05
C ILE A 134 -9.21 13.72 1.08
N LEU A 135 -7.93 13.80 1.44
CA LEU A 135 -7.06 12.64 1.47
C LEU A 135 -7.46 11.65 2.58
N VAL A 136 -7.66 12.10 3.83
CA VAL A 136 -8.05 11.21 4.94
C VAL A 136 -9.45 10.64 4.81
N TRP A 137 -10.34 11.27 4.03
CA TRP A 137 -11.66 10.73 3.71
C TRP A 137 -11.68 9.79 2.51
N THR A 138 -10.52 9.55 1.86
CA THR A 138 -10.38 8.54 0.81
C THR A 138 -10.03 7.19 1.43
N PRO A 139 -10.88 6.14 1.34
CA PRO A 139 -10.56 4.83 1.94
C PRO A 139 -9.23 4.24 1.49
N GLY A 140 -8.91 4.37 0.20
CA GLY A 140 -7.64 3.90 -0.33
C GLY A 140 -6.39 4.62 0.24
N PHE A 141 -6.55 5.71 0.99
CA PHE A 141 -5.46 6.37 1.71
C PHE A 141 -5.22 5.75 3.09
N TRP A 142 -6.23 5.66 3.95
CA TRP A 142 -6.03 5.20 5.33
C TRP A 142 -5.97 3.68 5.46
N GLU A 143 -6.45 2.91 4.48
CA GLU A 143 -6.31 1.45 4.47
C GLU A 143 -4.83 1.01 4.50
N PRO A 144 -3.94 1.48 3.59
CA PRO A 144 -2.51 1.21 3.66
C PRO A 144 -1.80 1.69 4.93
N MET A 145 -2.34 2.70 5.64
CA MET A 145 -1.75 3.16 6.92
C MET A 145 -1.86 2.11 8.04
N ARG A 146 -2.79 1.16 7.92
CA ARG A 146 -3.07 0.13 8.94
C ARG A 146 -2.36 -1.20 8.70
N ILE A 147 -1.57 -1.30 7.63
CA ILE A 147 -0.89 -2.53 7.23
C ILE A 147 0.58 -2.25 6.96
N PHE A 148 1.49 -3.13 7.40
CA PHE A 148 2.92 -3.01 7.13
C PHE A 148 3.23 -3.31 5.66
N ARG A 149 3.21 -2.27 4.82
CA ARG A 149 3.23 -2.36 3.37
C ARG A 149 3.96 -1.15 2.77
N PRO A 150 4.55 -1.28 1.58
CA PRO A 150 5.44 -0.25 1.04
C PRO A 150 4.71 0.99 0.53
N GLU A 151 3.43 0.89 0.13
CA GLU A 151 2.75 1.92 -0.65
C GLU A 151 2.64 3.26 0.09
N MET A 152 2.41 3.23 1.41
CA MET A 152 2.32 4.48 2.18
C MET A 152 3.69 5.14 2.31
N PHE A 153 4.73 4.35 2.59
CA PHE A 153 6.08 4.86 2.79
C PHE A 153 6.69 5.38 1.49
N LEU A 154 6.50 4.67 0.36
CA LEU A 154 6.94 5.15 -0.94
C LEU A 154 6.20 6.45 -1.34
N THR A 155 4.91 6.59 -1.00
CA THR A 155 4.12 7.78 -1.35
C THR A 155 4.60 9.00 -0.57
N LEU A 156 4.91 8.85 0.73
CA LEU A 156 5.55 9.90 1.52
C LEU A 156 6.85 10.38 0.88
N LEU A 157 7.77 9.46 0.61
CA LEU A 157 9.10 9.81 0.07
C LEU A 157 8.99 10.45 -1.32
N GLY A 158 8.15 9.89 -2.20
CA GLY A 158 7.91 10.41 -3.53
C GLY A 158 7.29 11.81 -3.53
N PHE A 159 6.26 12.02 -2.70
CA PHE A 159 5.61 13.32 -2.58
C PHE A 159 6.50 14.37 -1.92
N ALA A 160 7.27 14.01 -0.89
CA ALA A 160 8.27 14.89 -0.30
C ALA A 160 9.36 15.26 -1.31
N GLY A 161 9.78 14.31 -2.15
CA GLY A 161 10.65 14.55 -3.30
C GLY A 161 10.05 15.58 -4.26
N TYR A 162 8.77 15.44 -4.64
CA TYR A 162 8.07 16.43 -5.45
C TYR A 162 8.07 17.84 -4.82
N VAL A 163 7.80 17.96 -3.51
CA VAL A 163 7.77 19.26 -2.82
C VAL A 163 9.15 19.95 -2.87
N LEU A 164 10.23 19.21 -2.61
CA LEU A 164 11.59 19.74 -2.71
C LEU A 164 11.98 20.08 -4.15
N LEU A 165 11.54 19.26 -5.12
CA LEU A 165 11.78 19.50 -6.54
C LEU A 165 11.10 20.79 -6.99
N ASP A 166 9.82 20.98 -6.62
CA ASP A 166 9.03 22.15 -6.97
C ASP A 166 9.62 23.44 -6.40
N LYS A 167 10.10 23.41 -5.15
CA LYS A 167 10.79 24.55 -4.53
C LYS A 167 12.15 24.80 -5.17
N GLY A 168 12.96 23.74 -5.33
CA GLY A 168 14.31 23.81 -5.89
C GLY A 168 14.33 24.37 -7.31
N ARG A 169 13.37 23.98 -8.16
CA ARG A 169 13.25 24.52 -9.52
C ARG A 169 12.86 25.98 -9.58
N GLN A 170 12.03 26.47 -8.64
CA GLN A 170 11.54 27.85 -8.63
C GLN A 170 12.67 28.79 -8.18
N GLU A 171 13.47 28.32 -7.21
CA GLU A 171 14.62 29.05 -6.68
C GLU A 171 15.91 28.80 -7.49
N ASN A 172 15.87 27.92 -8.50
CA ASN A 172 17.02 27.43 -9.26
C ASN A 172 18.18 26.92 -8.37
N ARG A 173 17.85 26.22 -7.28
CA ARG A 173 18.81 25.72 -6.29
C ARG A 173 19.09 24.23 -6.48
N VAL A 174 20.37 23.88 -6.52
CA VAL A 174 20.86 22.50 -6.72
C VAL A 174 20.56 21.59 -5.53
N ILE A 175 20.78 22.06 -4.30
CA ILE A 175 20.68 21.22 -3.10
C ILE A 175 19.25 20.64 -2.92
N PRO A 176 18.16 21.45 -2.97
CA PRO A 176 16.81 20.89 -2.87
C PRO A 176 16.48 19.92 -4.01
N VAL A 177 17.02 20.14 -5.22
CA VAL A 177 16.82 19.25 -6.37
C VAL A 177 17.57 17.93 -6.18
N ALA A 178 18.79 17.94 -5.66
CA ALA A 178 19.53 16.73 -5.32
C ALA A 178 18.82 15.93 -4.22
N LEU A 179 18.38 16.61 -3.14
CA LEU A 179 17.59 15.99 -2.07
C LEU A 179 16.26 15.43 -2.57
N ALA A 180 15.60 16.13 -3.50
CA ALA A 180 14.40 15.63 -4.16
C ALA A 180 14.69 14.33 -4.93
N GLY A 181 15.79 14.30 -5.67
CA GLY A 181 16.27 13.10 -6.36
C GLY A 181 16.46 11.96 -5.37
N ILE A 182 17.20 12.18 -4.28
CA ILE A 182 17.42 11.19 -3.21
C ILE A 182 16.09 10.64 -2.69
N LEU A 183 15.14 11.49 -2.30
CA LEU A 183 13.84 11.04 -1.78
C LEU A 183 13.03 10.26 -2.82
N SER A 184 13.01 10.68 -4.08
CA SER A 184 12.34 9.93 -5.16
C SER A 184 13.03 8.58 -5.45
N GLY A 185 14.35 8.51 -5.36
CA GLY A 185 15.11 7.26 -5.48
C GLY A 185 14.85 6.30 -4.32
N LEU A 186 14.82 6.82 -3.09
CA LEU A 186 14.45 6.07 -1.89
C LEU A 186 12.99 5.59 -1.94
N SER A 187 12.08 6.34 -2.55
CA SER A 187 10.72 5.86 -2.85
C SER A 187 10.75 4.60 -3.72
N GLY A 188 11.59 4.59 -4.77
CA GLY A 188 11.86 3.39 -5.58
C GLY A 188 12.47 2.24 -4.76
N LEU A 189 13.36 2.54 -3.80
CA LEU A 189 14.01 1.53 -2.96
C LEU A 189 13.04 0.90 -1.94
N THR A 190 11.99 1.63 -1.53
CA THR A 190 10.86 1.07 -0.78
C THR A 190 10.07 0.08 -1.65
N HIS A 191 9.75 0.48 -2.89
CA HIS A 191 9.09 -0.38 -3.87
C HIS A 191 9.33 0.16 -5.29
N PRO A 192 9.65 -0.67 -6.29
CA PRO A 192 10.04 -0.21 -7.64
C PRO A 192 9.07 0.77 -8.31
N LEU A 193 7.76 0.65 -8.04
CA LEU A 193 6.72 1.65 -8.40
C LEU A 193 7.11 3.11 -8.07
N GLY A 194 7.88 3.35 -7.01
CA GLY A 194 8.35 4.67 -6.62
C GLY A 194 9.32 5.32 -7.62
N LEU A 195 9.96 4.55 -8.52
CA LEU A 195 10.77 5.12 -9.61
C LEU A 195 9.97 6.01 -10.55
N THR A 196 8.64 5.87 -10.59
CA THR A 196 7.77 6.76 -11.39
C THR A 196 7.93 8.23 -10.97
N PHE A 197 8.26 8.52 -9.70
CA PHE A 197 8.56 9.87 -9.23
C PHE A 197 9.85 10.44 -9.82
N VAL A 198 10.88 9.62 -10.00
CA VAL A 198 12.15 10.01 -10.66
C VAL A 198 11.91 10.30 -12.14
N PHE A 199 11.18 9.44 -12.84
CA PHE A 199 10.90 9.65 -14.27
C PHE A 199 9.98 10.85 -14.50
N ALA A 200 8.92 11.00 -13.69
CA ALA A 200 8.00 12.13 -13.79
C ALA A 200 8.67 13.47 -13.48
N GLY A 201 9.55 13.51 -12.47
CA GLY A 201 10.34 14.71 -12.16
C GLY A 201 11.32 15.08 -13.26
N GLY A 202 12.00 14.07 -13.84
CA GLY A 202 12.87 14.26 -15.00
C GLY A 202 12.13 14.84 -16.19
N VAL A 203 10.98 14.26 -16.57
CA VAL A 203 10.13 14.75 -17.66
C VAL A 203 9.65 16.18 -17.40
N ALA A 204 9.17 16.48 -16.18
CA ALA A 204 8.69 17.81 -15.84
C ALA A 204 9.80 18.87 -15.93
N LEU A 205 11.01 18.59 -15.44
CA LEU A 205 12.16 19.50 -15.57
C LEU A 205 12.60 19.67 -17.03
N LEU A 206 12.64 18.57 -17.81
CA LEU A 206 13.00 18.62 -19.24
C LEU A 206 12.00 19.46 -20.04
N TRP A 207 10.70 19.29 -19.77
CA TRP A 207 9.66 20.10 -20.40
C TRP A 207 9.85 21.59 -20.15
N HIS A 208 10.29 21.95 -18.94
CA HIS A 208 10.63 23.33 -18.56
C HIS A 208 12.06 23.74 -18.93
N LYS A 209 12.76 22.92 -19.75
CA LYS A 209 14.13 23.17 -20.26
C LYS A 209 15.18 23.36 -19.16
N GLN A 210 14.99 22.77 -17.99
CA GLN A 210 15.90 22.86 -16.85
C GLN A 210 16.94 21.72 -16.84
N TYR A 211 17.67 21.53 -17.94
CA TYR A 211 18.53 20.37 -18.19
C TYR A 211 19.55 20.06 -17.09
N ARG A 212 20.20 21.09 -16.52
CA ARG A 212 21.15 20.94 -15.41
C ARG A 212 20.46 20.33 -14.18
N LEU A 213 19.29 20.85 -13.83
CA LEU A 213 18.52 20.34 -12.69
C LEU A 213 18.00 18.93 -12.99
N THR A 214 17.63 18.62 -14.25
CA THR A 214 17.24 17.26 -14.65
C THR A 214 18.37 16.28 -14.39
N LEU A 215 19.59 16.58 -14.86
CA LEU A 215 20.74 15.69 -14.68
C LEU A 215 21.01 15.43 -13.20
N ILE A 216 21.01 16.49 -12.38
CA ILE A 216 21.22 16.38 -10.93
C ILE A 216 20.12 15.53 -10.29
N PHE A 217 18.85 15.83 -10.56
CA PHE A 217 17.71 15.12 -9.99
C PHE A 217 17.74 13.62 -10.33
N VAL A 218 17.92 13.29 -11.62
CA VAL A 218 17.94 11.90 -12.10
C VAL A 218 19.15 11.16 -11.56
N LEU A 219 20.34 11.78 -11.58
CA LEU A 219 21.57 11.14 -11.07
C LEU A 219 21.42 10.77 -9.59
N PHE A 220 21.00 11.71 -8.74
CA PHE A 220 20.82 11.44 -7.31
C PHE A 220 19.66 10.47 -7.04
N GLY A 221 18.60 10.50 -7.85
CA GLY A 221 17.51 9.53 -7.77
C GLY A 221 17.93 8.11 -8.12
N LEU A 222 18.63 7.91 -9.24
CA LEU A 222 19.12 6.59 -9.63
C LEU A 222 20.21 6.09 -8.67
N ALA A 223 21.10 6.97 -8.19
CA ALA A 223 22.11 6.61 -7.21
C ALA A 223 21.50 6.13 -5.88
N SER A 224 20.42 6.79 -5.42
CA SER A 224 19.73 6.39 -4.18
C SER A 224 18.90 5.11 -4.34
N PHE A 225 18.48 4.79 -5.57
CA PHE A 225 17.83 3.51 -5.89
C PHE A 225 18.83 2.38 -6.11
N ALA A 226 20.09 2.68 -6.45
CA ALA A 226 21.13 1.70 -6.79
C ALA A 226 21.29 0.52 -5.79
N PRO A 227 21.12 0.69 -4.46
CA PRO A 227 21.16 -0.43 -3.51
C PRO A 227 20.14 -1.55 -3.80
N TYR A 228 19.09 -1.29 -4.59
CA TYR A 228 18.17 -2.32 -5.08
C TYR A 228 18.90 -3.44 -5.83
N PHE A 229 19.97 -3.10 -6.57
CA PHE A 229 20.78 -4.05 -7.34
C PHE A 229 21.93 -4.67 -6.55
N SER A 230 21.98 -4.50 -5.22
CA SER A 230 23.02 -5.11 -4.36
C SER A 230 23.13 -6.62 -4.56
N GLY A 231 22.01 -7.33 -4.72
CA GLY A 231 21.99 -8.77 -4.98
C GLY A 231 22.70 -9.17 -6.28
N PHE A 232 22.68 -8.31 -7.30
CA PHE A 232 23.39 -8.57 -8.56
C PHE A 232 24.91 -8.60 -8.37
N VAL A 233 25.42 -7.81 -7.42
CA VAL A 233 26.85 -7.74 -7.10
C VAL A 233 27.28 -8.93 -6.26
N THR A 234 26.44 -9.39 -5.33
CA THR A 234 26.77 -10.50 -4.42
C THR A 234 26.58 -11.87 -5.07
N ASP A 235 25.47 -12.07 -5.78
CA ASP A 235 25.18 -13.30 -6.51
C ASP A 235 24.30 -12.98 -7.72
N ARG A 236 24.97 -12.74 -8.84
CA ARG A 236 24.33 -12.41 -10.12
C ARG A 236 23.35 -13.49 -10.57
N ALA A 237 23.66 -14.77 -10.36
CA ALA A 237 22.85 -15.86 -10.88
C ALA A 237 21.53 -15.94 -10.14
N ALA A 238 21.57 -15.95 -8.80
CA ALA A 238 20.37 -15.93 -7.97
C ALA A 238 19.56 -14.64 -8.19
N PHE A 239 20.20 -13.47 -8.24
CA PHE A 239 19.48 -12.21 -8.52
C PHE A 239 18.71 -12.26 -9.85
N MET A 240 19.35 -12.72 -10.93
CA MET A 240 18.69 -12.84 -12.24
C MET A 240 17.58 -13.90 -12.23
N HIS A 241 17.78 -15.00 -11.51
CA HIS A 241 16.76 -16.03 -11.29
C HIS A 241 15.54 -15.44 -10.56
N HIS A 242 15.74 -14.64 -9.51
CA HIS A 242 14.67 -13.96 -8.78
C HIS A 242 13.95 -12.93 -9.65
N LEU A 243 14.68 -12.19 -10.49
CA LEU A 243 14.11 -11.12 -11.30
C LEU A 243 13.21 -11.65 -12.42
N PHE A 244 13.61 -12.75 -13.06
CA PHE A 244 12.97 -13.23 -14.28
C PHE A 244 12.14 -14.51 -14.11
N GLN A 245 12.32 -15.28 -13.02
CA GLN A 245 11.65 -16.58 -12.82
C GLN A 245 10.74 -16.62 -11.59
N ASN A 246 10.65 -15.54 -10.81
CA ASN A 246 9.76 -15.50 -9.66
C ASN A 246 8.31 -15.25 -10.11
N ARG A 247 7.46 -16.28 -10.05
CA ARG A 247 6.04 -16.20 -10.44
C ARG A 247 5.23 -15.15 -9.65
N TYR A 248 5.66 -14.77 -8.44
CA TYR A 248 5.01 -13.71 -7.65
C TYR A 248 5.48 -12.29 -8.01
N LEU A 249 6.70 -12.12 -8.55
CA LEU A 249 7.23 -10.82 -8.98
C LEU A 249 6.99 -10.55 -10.46
N THR A 250 7.09 -11.59 -11.28
CA THR A 250 6.66 -11.61 -12.66
C THR A 250 5.30 -12.27 -12.72
N PRO A 251 4.18 -11.51 -12.79
CA PRO A 251 3.01 -12.02 -13.48
C PRO A 251 3.44 -12.51 -14.87
N LYS A 252 2.59 -13.18 -15.65
CA LYS A 252 2.88 -13.49 -17.06
C LYS A 252 3.02 -12.20 -17.88
N VAL A 253 4.07 -11.42 -17.61
CA VAL A 253 4.44 -10.21 -18.30
C VAL A 253 4.97 -10.72 -19.61
N ASN A 254 4.08 -10.79 -20.59
CA ASN A 254 4.52 -10.88 -21.97
C ASN A 254 5.35 -9.62 -22.22
N ILE A 255 6.68 -9.76 -22.20
CA ILE A 255 7.62 -8.68 -22.49
C ILE A 255 7.55 -8.40 -24.00
N THR A 256 6.42 -7.85 -24.44
CA THR A 256 6.28 -7.28 -25.78
C THR A 256 6.51 -5.78 -25.68
N TRP A 257 7.12 -5.20 -26.70
CA TRP A 257 7.43 -3.76 -26.73
C TRP A 257 6.18 -2.87 -26.63
N TRP A 258 5.00 -3.40 -26.98
CA TRP A 258 3.72 -2.70 -26.92
C TRP A 258 2.96 -2.93 -25.60
N GLN A 259 3.35 -3.91 -24.76
CA GLN A 259 2.68 -4.20 -23.48
C GLN A 259 2.54 -2.96 -22.59
N PRO A 260 3.55 -2.09 -22.42
CA PRO A 260 3.40 -0.88 -21.61
C PRO A 260 2.30 0.07 -22.11
N LEU A 261 2.07 0.12 -23.43
CA LEU A 261 0.98 0.93 -24.00
C LEU A 261 -0.38 0.29 -23.73
N ALA A 262 -0.49 -1.03 -23.83
CA ALA A 262 -1.70 -1.75 -23.45
C ALA A 262 -2.02 -1.57 -21.96
N ASP A 263 -1.02 -1.73 -21.08
CA ASP A 263 -1.17 -1.53 -19.64
C ASP A 263 -1.61 -0.09 -19.30
N LEU A 264 -1.10 0.90 -20.05
CA LEU A 264 -1.51 2.29 -19.92
C LEU A 264 -2.98 2.50 -20.33
N LEU A 265 -3.43 1.87 -21.42
CA LEU A 265 -4.83 1.92 -21.83
C LEU A 265 -5.75 1.27 -20.79
N GLU A 266 -5.26 0.30 -20.04
CA GLU A 266 -6.01 -0.35 -18.95
C GLU A 266 -5.99 0.42 -17.62
N GLU A 267 -5.19 1.49 -17.49
CA GLU A 267 -5.03 2.21 -16.21
C GLU A 267 -6.33 2.83 -15.70
N HIS A 268 -7.27 3.14 -16.59
CA HIS A 268 -8.62 3.56 -16.19
C HIS A 268 -9.32 2.50 -15.31
N LYS A 269 -9.09 1.21 -15.56
CA LYS A 269 -9.64 0.13 -14.73
C LYS A 269 -9.16 0.27 -13.28
N GLN A 270 -7.91 0.66 -13.07
CA GLN A 270 -7.35 0.90 -11.73
C GLN A 270 -8.00 2.12 -11.06
N LEU A 271 -8.14 3.23 -11.79
CA LEU A 271 -8.75 4.47 -11.33
C LEU A 271 -10.22 4.30 -10.89
N PHE A 272 -10.92 3.31 -11.46
CA PHE A 272 -12.34 3.05 -11.22
C PHE A 272 -12.64 1.64 -10.71
N ARG A 273 -11.65 0.93 -10.15
CA ARG A 273 -11.79 -0.49 -9.77
C ARG A 273 -12.76 -0.71 -8.59
N GLY A 274 -12.91 0.28 -7.73
CA GLY A 274 -13.72 0.14 -6.52
C GLY A 274 -14.05 1.46 -5.85
N PRO A 275 -15.09 1.47 -5.00
CA PRO A 275 -15.58 2.68 -4.37
C PRO A 275 -14.52 3.41 -3.51
N GLU A 276 -13.48 2.69 -3.06
CA GLU A 276 -12.35 3.22 -2.28
C GLU A 276 -11.51 4.25 -3.04
N VAL A 277 -11.52 4.20 -4.39
CA VAL A 277 -10.74 5.08 -5.27
C VAL A 277 -11.62 5.89 -6.23
N ILE A 278 -12.80 5.38 -6.62
CA ILE A 278 -13.73 6.06 -7.55
C ILE A 278 -14.07 7.47 -7.06
N GLY A 279 -14.30 7.64 -5.76
CA GLY A 279 -14.67 8.93 -5.19
C GLY A 279 -13.65 10.03 -5.50
N LEU A 280 -12.36 9.76 -5.22
CA LEU A 280 -11.27 10.71 -5.47
C LEU A 280 -10.95 10.85 -6.96
N SER A 281 -10.95 9.76 -7.73
CA SER A 281 -10.76 9.80 -9.20
C SER A 281 -11.83 10.63 -9.89
N GLY A 282 -13.10 10.49 -9.48
CA GLY A 282 -14.22 11.30 -9.95
C GLY A 282 -14.05 12.78 -9.62
N LEU A 283 -13.69 13.11 -8.37
CA LEU A 283 -13.38 14.50 -7.97
C LEU A 283 -12.23 15.08 -8.79
N MET A 284 -11.19 14.29 -9.08
CA MET A 284 -10.06 14.71 -9.89
C MET A 284 -10.49 15.06 -11.32
N ILE A 285 -11.33 14.24 -11.97
CA ILE A 285 -11.86 14.54 -13.31
C ILE A 285 -12.73 15.80 -13.29
N LEU A 286 -13.60 15.94 -12.28
CA LEU A 286 -14.39 17.16 -12.09
C LEU A 286 -13.49 18.39 -11.93
N ALA A 287 -12.42 18.27 -11.13
CA ALA A 287 -11.43 19.32 -10.97
C ALA A 287 -10.76 19.66 -12.30
N MET A 288 -10.43 18.66 -13.12
CA MET A 288 -9.84 18.88 -14.43
C MET A 288 -10.78 19.63 -15.39
N ILE A 289 -12.07 19.26 -15.43
CA ILE A 289 -13.09 19.91 -16.27
C ILE A 289 -13.33 21.36 -15.84
N LEU A 290 -13.33 21.62 -14.54
CA LEU A 290 -13.64 22.93 -13.96
C LEU A 290 -12.44 23.90 -13.96
N THR A 291 -11.22 23.38 -14.08
CA THR A 291 -10.01 24.21 -14.14
C THR A 291 -9.93 24.99 -15.47
N SER A 292 -9.59 26.27 -15.40
CA SER A 292 -9.43 27.11 -16.59
C SER A 292 -8.08 26.86 -17.27
N ARG A 293 -8.01 27.05 -18.60
CA ARG A 293 -6.76 26.90 -19.37
C ARG A 293 -5.62 27.75 -18.83
N GLN A 294 -5.91 28.96 -18.36
CA GLN A 294 -4.91 29.85 -17.75
C GLN A 294 -4.30 29.24 -16.49
N LYS A 295 -5.11 28.61 -15.63
CA LYS A 295 -4.62 27.97 -14.40
C LYS A 295 -3.76 26.74 -14.68
N TYR A 296 -4.12 25.96 -15.71
CA TYR A 296 -3.28 24.87 -16.19
C TYR A 296 -1.90 25.38 -16.61
N ARG A 297 -1.85 26.48 -17.39
CA ARG A 297 -0.58 27.08 -17.82
C ARG A 297 0.26 27.59 -16.64
N ASN A 298 -0.37 28.29 -15.70
CA ASN A 298 0.31 28.85 -14.52
C ASN A 298 0.83 27.77 -13.55
N ASN A 299 0.23 26.57 -13.56
CA ASN A 299 0.66 25.43 -12.74
C ASN A 299 1.18 24.28 -13.62
N SER A 300 1.74 24.59 -14.79
CA SER A 300 2.08 23.58 -15.80
C SER A 300 3.03 22.51 -15.26
N PHE A 301 4.02 22.88 -14.43
CA PHE A 301 4.92 21.92 -13.81
C PHE A 301 4.18 20.83 -13.03
N PHE A 302 3.23 21.21 -12.16
CA PHE A 302 2.41 20.26 -11.39
C PHE A 302 1.62 19.32 -12.31
N TRP A 303 0.98 19.87 -13.34
CA TRP A 303 0.16 19.07 -14.25
C TRP A 303 0.97 18.12 -15.12
N ILE A 304 2.15 18.55 -15.58
CA ILE A 304 3.07 17.70 -16.34
C ILE A 304 3.62 16.59 -15.44
N TYR A 305 4.02 16.93 -14.22
CA TYR A 305 4.49 15.94 -13.25
C TYR A 305 3.42 14.89 -12.94
N LEU A 306 2.17 15.32 -12.71
CA LEU A 306 1.05 14.42 -12.46
C LEU A 306 0.73 13.54 -13.68
N ALA A 307 0.67 14.13 -14.87
CA ALA A 307 0.42 13.38 -16.10
C ALA A 307 1.52 12.37 -16.38
N ALA A 308 2.79 12.75 -16.18
CA ALA A 308 3.93 11.85 -16.34
C ALA A 308 3.88 10.70 -15.33
N ASN A 309 3.56 10.96 -14.05
CA ASN A 309 3.37 9.88 -13.07
C ASN A 309 2.25 8.93 -13.48
N LEU A 310 1.11 9.44 -13.92
CA LEU A 310 -0.02 8.61 -14.36
C LEU A 310 0.39 7.74 -15.55
N VAL A 311 1.13 8.30 -16.51
CA VAL A 311 1.67 7.55 -17.66
C VAL A 311 2.64 6.47 -17.20
N PHE A 312 3.65 6.82 -16.40
CA PHE A 312 4.65 5.85 -15.95
C PHE A 312 4.06 4.75 -15.06
N ILE A 313 3.12 5.06 -14.17
CA ILE A 313 2.40 4.06 -13.38
C ILE A 313 1.57 3.15 -14.29
N GLY A 314 0.84 3.74 -15.25
CA GLY A 314 0.03 3.00 -16.21
C GLY A 314 0.83 2.04 -17.07
N MET A 315 2.05 2.43 -17.45
CA MET A 315 2.97 1.63 -18.27
C MET A 315 3.65 0.48 -17.52
N LEU A 316 3.55 0.41 -16.19
CA LEU A 316 4.15 -0.69 -15.44
C LEU A 316 3.32 -1.98 -15.60
N PRO A 317 3.97 -3.13 -15.82
CA PRO A 317 3.31 -4.43 -15.97
C PRO A 317 2.91 -5.02 -14.60
N LEU A 318 2.26 -4.20 -13.78
CA LEU A 318 1.79 -4.56 -12.46
C LEU A 318 0.33 -4.95 -12.53
N LEU A 319 -0.06 -5.92 -11.70
CA LEU A 319 -1.46 -6.16 -11.42
C LEU A 319 -2.11 -4.85 -10.96
N LYS A 320 -3.22 -4.47 -11.60
CA LYS A 320 -3.93 -3.19 -11.40
C LYS A 320 -4.67 -3.13 -10.07
N PHE A 321 -3.96 -3.25 -8.96
CA PHE A 321 -4.51 -3.21 -7.60
C PHE A 321 -4.87 -1.78 -7.19
N ARG A 322 -5.97 -1.65 -6.41
CA ARG A 322 -6.45 -0.34 -5.91
C ARG A 322 -5.37 0.46 -5.17
N ARG A 323 -4.51 -0.21 -4.39
CA ARG A 323 -3.43 0.43 -3.59
C ARG A 323 -2.34 1.11 -4.42
N TYR A 324 -2.14 0.71 -5.68
CA TYR A 324 -1.18 1.38 -6.57
C TYR A 324 -1.65 2.75 -7.07
N MET A 325 -2.89 3.16 -6.71
CA MET A 325 -3.34 4.55 -6.83
C MET A 325 -2.76 5.48 -5.77
N LEU A 326 -2.28 4.96 -4.64
CA LEU A 326 -1.84 5.77 -3.52
C LEU A 326 -0.78 6.84 -3.87
N PRO A 327 0.23 6.55 -4.73
CA PRO A 327 1.19 7.56 -5.21
C PRO A 327 0.56 8.80 -5.84
N LEU A 328 -0.62 8.66 -6.47
CA LEU A 328 -1.32 9.73 -7.18
C LEU A 328 -2.29 10.51 -6.28
N MET A 329 -2.76 9.91 -5.19
CA MET A 329 -3.77 10.50 -4.31
C MET A 329 -3.41 11.89 -3.75
N PRO A 330 -2.17 12.18 -3.26
CA PRO A 330 -1.87 13.53 -2.77
C PRO A 330 -1.98 14.58 -3.89
N PHE A 331 -1.61 14.25 -5.13
CA PHE A 331 -1.76 15.15 -6.27
C PHE A 331 -3.24 15.36 -6.63
N PHE A 332 -4.06 14.32 -6.59
CA PHE A 332 -5.50 14.44 -6.81
C PHE A 332 -6.13 15.33 -5.74
N ALA A 333 -5.78 15.14 -4.46
CA ALA A 333 -6.26 15.97 -3.37
C ALA A 333 -5.87 17.45 -3.55
N ILE A 334 -4.64 17.75 -3.99
CA ILE A 334 -4.20 19.13 -4.31
C ILE A 334 -5.07 19.74 -5.42
N ALA A 335 -5.26 19.02 -6.53
CA ALA A 335 -6.03 19.51 -7.66
C ALA A 335 -7.48 19.81 -7.28
N VAL A 336 -8.12 18.89 -6.55
CA VAL A 336 -9.50 19.04 -6.06
C VAL A 336 -9.61 20.21 -5.10
N ALA A 337 -8.71 20.32 -4.10
CA ALA A 337 -8.73 21.39 -3.12
C ALA A 337 -8.55 22.78 -3.76
N LYS A 338 -7.59 22.92 -4.69
CA LYS A 338 -7.39 24.18 -5.44
C LYS A 338 -8.64 24.56 -6.24
N VAL A 339 -9.28 23.59 -6.90
CA VAL A 339 -10.52 23.87 -7.64
C VAL A 339 -11.60 24.35 -6.71
N ILE A 340 -11.90 23.66 -5.60
CA ILE A 340 -12.95 24.05 -4.63
C ILE A 340 -12.82 25.51 -4.18
N TYR A 341 -11.60 25.97 -3.91
CA TYR A 341 -11.37 27.33 -3.41
C TYR A 341 -11.22 28.38 -4.51
N ASP A 342 -10.76 28.00 -5.69
CA ASP A 342 -10.50 28.94 -6.77
C ASP A 342 -11.45 28.77 -7.98
N LEU A 343 -12.69 28.30 -7.76
CA LEU A 343 -13.66 28.13 -8.84
C LEU A 343 -13.88 29.45 -9.61
N PRO A 344 -13.73 29.48 -10.95
CA PRO A 344 -14.02 30.67 -11.74
C PRO A 344 -15.47 31.14 -11.54
N GLN A 345 -15.69 32.44 -11.41
CA GLN A 345 -17.04 33.02 -11.26
C GLN A 345 -17.80 33.10 -12.60
N GLY A 346 -17.08 33.22 -13.72
CA GLY A 346 -17.66 33.34 -15.07
C GLY A 346 -17.98 32.02 -15.79
N LEU A 347 -18.16 30.89 -15.09
CA LEU A 347 -18.50 29.63 -15.79
C LEU A 347 -19.91 29.69 -16.39
N SER A 348 -20.07 29.23 -17.63
CA SER A 348 -21.33 29.13 -18.35
C SER A 348 -21.64 27.69 -18.79
N GLY A 349 -22.87 27.44 -19.23
CA GLY A 349 -23.32 26.15 -19.79
C GLY A 349 -23.06 24.95 -18.88
N PHE A 350 -22.56 23.86 -19.47
CA PHE A 350 -22.30 22.60 -18.80
C PHE A 350 -21.34 22.74 -17.59
N ARG A 351 -20.32 23.59 -17.66
CA ARG A 351 -19.39 23.81 -16.53
C ARG A 351 -20.07 24.44 -15.31
N ARG A 352 -21.07 25.31 -15.55
CA ARG A 352 -21.89 25.88 -14.47
C ARG A 352 -22.74 24.81 -13.80
N PHE A 353 -23.34 23.91 -14.58
CA PHE A 353 -24.09 22.76 -14.07
C PHE A 353 -23.20 21.84 -13.23
N MET A 354 -22.03 21.45 -13.75
CA MET A 354 -21.05 20.62 -13.02
C MET A 354 -20.63 21.26 -11.69
N LYS A 355 -20.33 22.56 -11.68
CA LYS A 355 -19.99 23.33 -10.46
C LYS A 355 -21.15 23.39 -9.46
N ARG A 356 -22.38 23.59 -9.92
CA ARG A 356 -23.54 23.87 -9.05
C ARG A 356 -24.23 22.63 -8.51
N ILE A 357 -24.22 21.53 -9.26
CA ILE A 357 -25.00 20.34 -8.94
C ILE A 357 -24.08 19.14 -8.69
N ILE A 358 -23.25 18.79 -9.67
CA ILE A 358 -22.45 17.55 -9.62
C ILE A 358 -21.36 17.61 -8.56
N LEU A 359 -20.57 18.69 -8.52
CA LEU A 359 -19.45 18.81 -7.57
C LEU A 359 -19.93 18.74 -6.09
N PRO A 360 -20.94 19.52 -5.64
CA PRO A 360 -21.45 19.38 -4.27
C PRO A 360 -22.02 18.00 -3.97
N GLY A 361 -22.83 17.44 -4.88
CA GLY A 361 -23.43 16.12 -4.69
C GLY A 361 -22.36 15.03 -4.56
N TRP A 362 -21.33 15.09 -5.40
CA TRP A 362 -20.21 14.15 -5.36
C TRP A 362 -19.38 14.29 -4.09
N ILE A 363 -19.16 15.52 -3.60
CA ILE A 363 -18.44 15.74 -2.33
C ILE A 363 -19.23 15.20 -1.14
N VAL A 364 -20.55 15.39 -1.11
CA VAL A 364 -21.40 14.80 -0.07
C VAL A 364 -21.32 13.28 -0.11
N LEU A 365 -21.51 12.67 -1.29
CA LEU A 365 -21.40 11.21 -1.44
C LEU A 365 -20.03 10.69 -1.03
N PHE A 366 -18.96 11.38 -1.44
CA PHE A 366 -17.57 11.06 -1.10
C PHE A 366 -17.34 11.07 0.42
N VAL A 367 -17.76 12.14 1.11
CA VAL A 367 -17.60 12.25 2.57
C VAL A 367 -18.46 11.22 3.31
N LEU A 368 -19.69 10.98 2.88
CA LEU A 368 -20.58 9.97 3.49
C LEU A 368 -20.01 8.56 3.33
N TYR A 369 -19.54 8.21 2.13
CA TYR A 369 -18.94 6.90 1.89
C TYR A 369 -17.62 6.72 2.66
N GLY A 370 -16.74 7.73 2.67
CA GLY A 370 -15.53 7.70 3.50
C GLY A 370 -15.85 7.54 4.99
N GLY A 371 -16.90 8.23 5.46
CA GLY A 371 -17.54 8.06 6.78
C GLY A 371 -17.90 6.63 7.09
N TYR A 372 -18.77 6.07 6.24
CA TYR A 372 -19.25 4.70 6.34
C TYR A 372 -18.10 3.69 6.34
N ALA A 373 -17.17 3.76 5.38
CA ALA A 373 -16.07 2.82 5.25
C ALA A 373 -15.14 2.83 6.49
N LEU A 374 -14.86 4.03 7.03
CA LEU A 374 -14.03 4.14 8.23
C LEU A 374 -14.76 3.64 9.49
N ILE A 375 -16.06 3.90 9.62
CA ILE A 375 -16.90 3.37 10.71
C ILE A 375 -16.99 1.84 10.62
N ASP A 376 -17.21 1.29 9.43
CA ASP A 376 -17.27 -0.15 9.18
C ASP A 376 -15.97 -0.83 9.61
N ALA A 377 -14.83 -0.28 9.18
CA ALA A 377 -13.50 -0.77 9.57
C ALA A 377 -13.18 -0.58 11.06
N ALA A 378 -13.72 0.46 11.70
CA ALA A 378 -13.47 0.77 13.10
C ALA A 378 -14.33 -0.04 14.06
N LEU A 379 -15.61 -0.27 13.73
CA LEU A 379 -16.61 -0.71 14.69
C LEU A 379 -17.32 -2.01 14.29
N ILE A 380 -17.52 -2.27 12.99
CA ILE A 380 -18.37 -3.36 12.49
C ILE A 380 -17.52 -4.61 12.19
N ARG A 381 -16.53 -4.49 11.29
CA ARG A 381 -15.66 -5.61 10.90
C ARG A 381 -14.48 -5.77 11.86
N ARG A 382 -14.79 -6.22 13.08
CA ARG A 382 -13.79 -6.54 14.11
C ARG A 382 -13.22 -7.93 13.87
N ASP A 383 -12.44 -8.07 12.79
CA ASP A 383 -11.89 -9.37 12.39
C ASP A 383 -10.73 -9.79 13.33
N ALA A 384 -9.99 -8.83 13.90
CA ALA A 384 -8.80 -9.11 14.70
C ALA A 384 -9.06 -9.77 16.07
N PRO A 385 -10.02 -9.33 16.91
CA PRO A 385 -10.15 -9.87 18.27
C PRO A 385 -10.44 -11.36 18.32
N GLY A 386 -11.36 -11.86 17.47
CA GLY A 386 -11.67 -13.29 17.40
C GLY A 386 -10.50 -14.11 16.88
N GLN A 387 -9.87 -13.66 15.78
CA GLN A 387 -8.67 -14.28 15.22
C GLN A 387 -7.52 -14.37 16.25
N ILE A 388 -7.22 -13.28 16.96
CA ILE A 388 -6.15 -13.24 17.98
C ILE A 388 -6.48 -14.15 19.17
N ALA A 389 -7.74 -14.18 19.62
CA ALA A 389 -8.16 -15.06 20.71
C ALA A 389 -7.98 -16.54 20.33
N ALA A 390 -8.47 -16.95 19.16
CA ALA A 390 -8.31 -18.31 18.66
C ALA A 390 -6.83 -18.71 18.50
N ILE A 391 -6.00 -17.82 17.95
CA ILE A 391 -4.55 -18.05 17.81
C ILE A 391 -3.87 -18.25 19.18
N ARG A 392 -4.24 -17.47 20.21
CA ARG A 392 -3.68 -17.62 21.56
C ARG A 392 -4.10 -18.93 22.22
N GLU A 393 -5.34 -19.37 22.02
CA GLU A 393 -5.80 -20.66 22.52
C GLU A 393 -5.06 -21.83 21.85
N ILE A 394 -4.82 -21.73 20.54
CA ILE A 394 -4.00 -22.68 19.79
C ILE A 394 -2.55 -22.68 20.31
N ASP A 395 -1.93 -21.52 20.46
CA ASP A 395 -0.56 -21.36 20.93
C ASP A 395 -0.33 -22.03 22.31
N ASN A 396 -1.32 -21.96 23.21
CA ASN A 396 -1.24 -22.61 24.53
C ASN A 396 -1.28 -24.15 24.48
N LYS A 397 -1.62 -24.74 23.33
CA LYS A 397 -1.72 -26.20 23.13
C LYS A 397 -0.54 -26.79 22.36
N ILE A 398 0.31 -25.95 21.78
CA ILE A 398 1.46 -26.40 20.99
C ILE A 398 2.70 -26.44 21.88
N LYS A 399 3.45 -27.54 21.79
CA LYS A 399 4.72 -27.69 22.50
C LYS A 399 5.78 -26.69 21.96
N PRO A 400 6.47 -25.91 22.83
CA PRO A 400 7.57 -25.06 22.39
C PRO A 400 8.66 -25.83 21.64
N GLY A 401 9.18 -25.23 20.57
CA GLY A 401 10.19 -25.82 19.69
C GLY A 401 9.64 -26.77 18.63
N ALA A 402 8.32 -27.06 18.63
CA ALA A 402 7.72 -27.92 17.63
C ALA A 402 7.74 -27.29 16.23
N THR A 403 7.74 -28.14 15.20
CA THR A 403 7.53 -27.72 13.82
C THR A 403 6.03 -27.58 13.55
N VAL A 404 5.59 -26.38 13.19
CA VAL A 404 4.18 -26.05 13.02
C VAL A 404 3.91 -25.59 11.59
N MET A 405 2.98 -26.24 10.90
CA MET A 405 2.42 -25.73 9.66
C MET A 405 1.20 -24.86 9.97
N ALA A 406 1.33 -23.55 9.76
CA ALA A 406 0.39 -22.56 10.28
C ALA A 406 -0.07 -21.55 9.21
N PRO A 407 -1.25 -20.94 9.39
CA PRO A 407 -1.65 -19.77 8.61
C PRO A 407 -0.77 -18.56 8.96
N TYR A 408 -0.72 -17.57 8.07
CA TYR A 408 0.16 -16.40 8.17
C TYR A 408 0.01 -15.60 9.46
N GLU A 409 -1.22 -15.58 9.96
CA GLU A 409 -1.62 -14.79 11.11
C GLU A 409 -1.02 -15.35 12.41
N PHE A 410 -0.61 -16.62 12.39
CA PHE A 410 0.10 -17.25 13.51
C PHE A 410 1.52 -16.70 13.68
N LEU A 411 2.11 -16.02 12.68
CA LEU A 411 3.53 -15.66 12.67
C LEU A 411 3.94 -14.75 13.85
N PHE A 412 3.26 -13.62 14.05
CA PHE A 412 3.83 -12.49 14.80
C PHE A 412 4.10 -12.78 16.27
N ASP A 413 3.17 -13.47 16.93
CA ASP A 413 3.30 -13.80 18.36
C ASP A 413 4.14 -15.05 18.58
N ASN A 414 4.35 -15.87 17.54
CA ASN A 414 4.83 -17.24 17.69
C ASN A 414 6.16 -17.55 16.99
N ILE A 415 6.69 -16.64 16.15
CA ILE A 415 7.93 -16.84 15.39
C ILE A 415 9.18 -17.18 16.22
N LYS A 416 9.18 -16.81 17.51
CA LYS A 416 10.28 -17.12 18.42
C LYS A 416 10.15 -18.49 19.09
N ARG A 417 8.96 -19.10 19.07
CA ARG A 417 8.61 -20.29 19.85
C ARG A 417 8.60 -21.56 19.03
N TYR A 418 8.40 -21.48 17.72
CA TYR A 418 8.19 -22.65 16.85
C TYR A 418 9.03 -22.54 15.56
N ASP A 419 9.36 -23.69 14.94
CA ASP A 419 9.79 -23.71 13.54
C ASP A 419 8.54 -23.67 12.66
N MET A 420 8.26 -22.50 12.09
CA MET A 420 7.00 -22.26 11.39
C MET A 420 7.14 -22.42 9.88
N LEU A 421 6.19 -23.16 9.31
CA LEU A 421 6.01 -23.36 7.88
C LEU A 421 4.66 -22.78 7.47
N ALA A 422 4.60 -22.12 6.31
CA ALA A 422 3.31 -21.64 5.78
C ALA A 422 2.70 -22.65 4.81
N TRP A 423 1.37 -22.64 4.76
CA TRP A 423 0.59 -23.45 3.82
C TRP A 423 0.91 -23.16 2.35
N LEU A 424 1.09 -21.89 2.00
CA LEU A 424 1.27 -21.47 0.60
C LEU A 424 2.53 -22.06 -0.04
N GLY A 425 3.61 -22.21 0.74
CA GLY A 425 4.81 -22.91 0.26
C GLY A 425 4.50 -24.33 -0.23
N THR A 426 3.51 -25.00 0.39
CA THR A 426 3.07 -26.33 -0.03
C THR A 426 2.11 -26.28 -1.22
N GLN A 427 1.23 -25.28 -1.30
CA GLN A 427 0.31 -25.07 -2.44
C GLN A 427 1.09 -24.86 -3.74
N ASP A 428 2.12 -24.03 -3.71
CA ASP A 428 2.83 -23.61 -4.93
C ASP A 428 4.04 -24.50 -5.28
N ALA A 429 4.38 -25.48 -4.45
CA ALA A 429 5.39 -26.49 -4.77
C ALA A 429 4.90 -27.53 -5.80
N THR A 430 3.63 -27.47 -6.19
CA THR A 430 2.98 -28.45 -7.05
C THR A 430 2.18 -27.75 -8.14
N ASP A 431 2.35 -28.19 -9.40
CA ASP A 431 1.48 -27.73 -10.49
C ASP A 431 0.08 -28.42 -10.45
N LYS A 432 -0.18 -29.28 -9.46
CA LYS A 432 -1.47 -29.94 -9.23
C LYS A 432 -2.29 -29.20 -8.16
N PRO A 433 -3.63 -29.31 -8.19
CA PRO A 433 -4.48 -28.80 -7.12
C PRO A 433 -4.04 -29.34 -5.76
N LEU A 434 -4.02 -28.49 -4.74
CA LEU A 434 -3.73 -28.91 -3.38
C LEU A 434 -4.83 -29.89 -2.93
N THR A 435 -4.44 -31.03 -2.37
CA THR A 435 -5.34 -32.01 -1.78
C THR A 435 -4.90 -32.31 -0.36
N VAL A 436 -5.83 -32.72 0.51
CA VAL A 436 -5.51 -33.09 1.90
C VAL A 436 -4.43 -34.19 1.97
N PRO A 437 -4.49 -35.29 1.19
CA PRO A 437 -3.44 -36.31 1.23
C PRO A 437 -2.05 -35.80 0.84
N TYR A 438 -1.98 -34.89 -0.15
CA TYR A 438 -0.69 -34.31 -0.55
C TYR A 438 -0.13 -33.37 0.53
N LEU A 439 -0.99 -32.54 1.11
CA LEU A 439 -0.63 -31.65 2.20
C LEU A 439 -0.12 -32.44 3.41
N GLU A 440 -0.80 -33.54 3.73
CA GLU A 440 -0.43 -34.44 4.81
C GLU A 440 0.92 -35.13 4.56
N TYR A 441 1.12 -35.65 3.35
CA TYR A 441 2.39 -36.20 2.89
C TYR A 441 3.52 -35.17 3.01
N ARG A 442 3.29 -33.94 2.57
CA ARG A 442 4.30 -32.88 2.66
C ARG A 442 4.60 -32.55 4.11
N ALA A 443 3.58 -32.39 4.95
CA ALA A 443 3.72 -32.12 6.37
C ALA A 443 4.55 -33.22 7.06
N ASP A 444 4.29 -34.50 6.78
CA ASP A 444 5.11 -35.61 7.30
C ASP A 444 6.57 -35.53 6.83
N SER A 445 6.80 -35.25 5.54
CA SER A 445 8.16 -35.12 4.98
C SER A 445 8.98 -33.96 5.57
N LEU A 446 8.30 -32.93 6.09
CA LEU A 446 8.91 -31.76 6.72
C LEU A 446 8.99 -31.90 8.25
N GLY A 447 8.55 -33.05 8.80
CA GLY A 447 8.56 -33.26 10.24
C GLY A 447 7.59 -32.36 11.00
N VAL A 448 6.48 -31.95 10.37
CA VAL A 448 5.44 -31.15 11.03
C VAL A 448 4.82 -31.96 12.16
N GLU A 449 4.80 -31.40 13.37
CA GLU A 449 4.18 -31.99 14.55
C GLU A 449 2.75 -31.47 14.74
N TYR A 450 2.54 -30.18 14.46
CA TYR A 450 1.26 -29.51 14.61
C TYR A 450 0.84 -28.82 13.32
N PHE A 451 -0.46 -28.89 13.06
CA PHE A 451 -1.05 -28.40 11.84
C PHE A 451 -2.25 -27.52 12.19
N ILE A 452 -2.24 -26.26 11.73
CA ILE A 452 -3.32 -25.30 11.99
C ILE A 452 -4.04 -25.01 10.69
N ALA A 453 -5.34 -25.32 10.62
CA ALA A 453 -6.21 -24.94 9.51
C ALA A 453 -7.00 -23.69 9.87
N GLY A 454 -6.81 -22.63 9.08
CA GLY A 454 -7.61 -21.40 9.14
C GLY A 454 -8.67 -21.34 8.05
N PRO A 455 -9.55 -20.32 8.08
CA PRO A 455 -10.69 -20.21 7.16
C PRO A 455 -10.26 -20.10 5.69
N ILE A 456 -9.22 -19.31 5.40
CA ILE A 456 -8.69 -19.14 4.02
C ILE A 456 -8.20 -20.49 3.46
N ASN A 457 -7.53 -21.28 4.31
CA ASN A 457 -6.97 -22.56 3.89
C ASN A 457 -8.03 -23.60 3.56
N LEU A 458 -9.12 -23.62 4.34
CA LEU A 458 -10.26 -24.50 4.11
C LEU A 458 -11.05 -24.07 2.86
N GLU A 459 -11.20 -22.76 2.65
CA GLU A 459 -11.80 -22.19 1.44
C GLU A 459 -11.03 -22.58 0.18
N ASP A 460 -9.69 -22.45 0.20
CA ASP A 460 -8.82 -22.84 -0.92
C ASP A 460 -8.95 -24.33 -1.29
N LEU A 461 -9.21 -25.18 -0.31
CA LEU A 461 -9.45 -26.62 -0.50
C LEU A 461 -10.90 -26.94 -0.89
N GLY A 462 -11.82 -25.99 -0.75
CA GLY A 462 -13.26 -26.22 -0.92
C GLY A 462 -13.84 -27.23 0.06
N LEU A 463 -13.30 -27.30 1.28
CA LEU A 463 -13.69 -28.28 2.30
C LEU A 463 -14.28 -27.61 3.53
N THR A 464 -15.28 -28.26 4.15
CA THR A 464 -15.66 -27.94 5.52
C THR A 464 -14.59 -28.44 6.50
N PRO A 465 -14.52 -27.89 7.72
CA PRO A 465 -13.63 -28.38 8.76
C PRO A 465 -13.78 -29.88 9.05
N GLU A 466 -15.02 -30.38 9.06
CA GLU A 466 -15.33 -31.79 9.32
C GLU A 466 -14.81 -32.67 8.17
N GLN A 467 -15.01 -32.22 6.93
CA GLN A 467 -14.48 -32.91 5.74
C GLN A 467 -12.95 -32.91 5.73
N PHE A 468 -12.33 -31.80 6.14
CA PHE A 468 -10.88 -31.69 6.25
C PHE A 468 -10.34 -32.64 7.32
N SER A 469 -10.93 -32.64 8.52
CA SER A 469 -10.55 -33.54 9.61
C SER A 469 -10.75 -35.01 9.26
N ALA A 470 -11.82 -35.36 8.53
CA ALA A 470 -12.08 -36.75 8.13
C ALA A 470 -11.09 -37.27 7.07
N GLN A 471 -10.43 -36.38 6.34
CA GLN A 471 -9.46 -36.74 5.30
C GLN A 471 -8.02 -36.86 5.83
N LEU A 472 -7.71 -36.27 6.99
CA LEU A 472 -6.43 -36.44 7.67
C LEU A 472 -6.36 -37.83 8.31
N LYS A 473 -5.28 -38.56 8.01
CA LYS A 473 -5.00 -39.93 8.50
C LYS A 473 -3.86 -39.99 9.52
N MET A 474 -2.91 -39.08 9.42
CA MET A 474 -1.70 -38.97 10.24
C MET A 474 -1.83 -37.93 11.36
N TYR A 475 -2.89 -37.12 11.34
CA TYR A 475 -3.14 -36.09 12.34
C TYR A 475 -4.54 -36.24 12.93
N HIS A 476 -4.67 -35.94 14.22
CA HIS A 476 -5.97 -35.92 14.90
C HIS A 476 -6.25 -34.52 15.44
N GLN A 477 -7.53 -34.11 15.42
CA GLN A 477 -7.93 -32.80 15.90
C GLN A 477 -7.87 -32.77 17.44
N ILE A 478 -7.14 -31.80 17.99
CA ILE A 478 -7.03 -31.59 19.45
C ILE A 478 -7.69 -30.30 19.93
N PHE A 479 -8.05 -29.40 19.01
CA PHE A 479 -8.79 -28.20 19.31
C PHE A 479 -9.55 -27.65 18.10
N SER A 480 -10.66 -26.96 18.36
CA SER A 480 -11.47 -26.28 17.36
C SER A 480 -12.07 -24.99 17.93
N ALA A 481 -11.99 -23.92 17.16
CA ALA A 481 -12.66 -22.64 17.36
C ALA A 481 -13.57 -22.38 16.14
N PRO A 482 -14.77 -23.01 16.09
CA PRO A 482 -15.59 -23.05 14.88
C PRO A 482 -16.18 -21.69 14.49
N ASN A 483 -16.38 -20.78 15.44
CA ASN A 483 -16.89 -19.44 15.14
C ASN A 483 -15.84 -18.59 14.40
N GLU A 484 -14.57 -18.85 14.68
CA GLU A 484 -13.41 -18.16 14.10
C GLU A 484 -12.82 -18.92 12.90
N GLY A 485 -13.23 -20.18 12.69
CA GLY A 485 -12.78 -21.04 11.61
C GLY A 485 -11.36 -21.59 11.80
N TYR A 486 -10.89 -21.75 13.04
CA TYR A 486 -9.56 -22.28 13.34
C TYR A 486 -9.59 -23.68 13.95
N TYR A 487 -8.73 -24.56 13.45
CA TYR A 487 -8.65 -25.95 13.87
C TYR A 487 -7.18 -26.34 14.07
N LEU A 488 -6.87 -27.03 15.16
CA LEU A 488 -5.53 -27.50 15.47
C LEU A 488 -5.52 -29.03 15.48
N PHE A 489 -4.57 -29.57 14.74
CA PHE A 489 -4.33 -30.99 14.62
C PHE A 489 -2.92 -31.33 15.10
N GLU A 490 -2.79 -32.47 15.78
CA GLU A 490 -1.53 -33.01 16.27
C GLU A 490 -1.23 -34.34 15.60
N LYS A 491 0.03 -34.55 15.23
CA LYS A 491 0.49 -35.78 14.59
C LYS A 491 0.28 -36.98 15.52
N MET A 492 -0.30 -38.05 14.99
CA MET A 492 -0.47 -39.29 15.73
C MET A 492 0.91 -39.95 15.98
N PRO A 493 1.13 -40.56 17.16
CA PRO A 493 2.32 -41.38 17.38
C PRO A 493 2.35 -42.55 16.39
N LYS A 494 3.53 -42.86 15.87
CA LYS A 494 3.76 -43.99 14.94
C LYS A 494 3.67 -45.34 15.62
#